data_AF-A0A7V7ZJ90-F1
#
_entry.id   AF-A0A7V7ZJ90-F1
#
_cell.length_a   1.000
_cell.length_b   1.000
_cell.length_c   1.000
_cell.angle_alpha   90.00
_cell.angle_beta   90.00
_cell.angle_gamma   90.00
#
_symmetry.space_group_name_H-M   'P 1'
#
loop_
_entity.id
_entity.type
_entity.pdbx_description
1 polymer ?
#
loop_
_entity_poly.entity_id
_entity_poly.type
_entity_poly.pdbx_seq_one_letter_code
_entity_poly.pdbx_strand_id
1 'polypeptide(L)' 'MQKWEYCELEVSIGGPLTGVKGTVWLFKPNGKHVQMNGNYGELCAKLGEEGWELTASSARIETGLGSKHKINYMFKRPIS' A
#
# COMPACT_ATOMS: atom_id res chain seq x y z
N MET A 1 -0.41 11.76 24.57
CA MET A 1 -0.59 10.55 23.75
C MET A 1 -0.22 10.89 22.32
N GLN A 2 0.70 10.13 21.71
CA GLN A 2 1.11 10.30 20.32
C GLN A 2 -0.03 9.90 19.38
N LYS A 3 -0.35 10.75 18.39
CA LYS A 3 -1.36 10.47 17.36
C LYS A 3 -0.68 9.86 16.13
N TRP A 4 -1.40 9.01 15.40
CA TRP A 4 -0.87 8.26 14.25
C TRP A 4 -1.80 8.38 13.04
N GLU A 5 -1.23 8.45 11.84
CA GLU A 5 -1.95 8.17 10.58
C GLU A 5 -1.61 6.78 10.08
N TYR A 6 -2.47 6.23 9.22
CA TYR A 6 -2.31 4.90 8.63
C TYR A 6 -2.48 4.96 7.11
N CYS A 7 -1.76 4.11 6.39
CA CYS A 7 -2.03 3.88 4.98
C CYS A 7 -1.91 2.40 4.63
N GLU A 8 -2.60 1.99 3.57
CA GLU A 8 -2.55 0.66 2.99
C GLU A 8 -1.95 0.76 1.58
N LEU A 9 -0.98 -0.08 1.25
CA LEU A 9 -0.48 -0.27 -0.11
C LEU A 9 -0.96 -1.64 -0.58
N GLU A 10 -1.94 -1.66 -1.48
CA GLU A 10 -2.37 -2.86 -2.20
C GLU A 10 -1.48 -3.01 -3.45
N VAL A 11 -0.79 -4.13 -3.55
CA VAL A 11 0.08 -4.47 -4.67
C VAL A 11 -0.57 -5.60 -5.44
N SER A 12 -0.94 -5.33 -6.69
CA SER A 12 -1.41 -6.36 -7.61
C SER A 12 -0.24 -6.87 -8.42
N ILE A 13 0.12 -8.13 -8.20
CA ILE A 13 1.12 -8.84 -8.97
C ILE A 13 0.35 -9.56 -10.10
N GLY A 14 0.32 -8.90 -11.26
CA GLY A 14 -0.32 -9.40 -12.48
C GLY A 14 0.69 -10.07 -13.42
N GLY A 15 0.18 -10.98 -14.27
CA GLY A 15 0.93 -11.97 -15.04
C GLY A 15 2.06 -11.45 -15.96
N PRO A 16 2.70 -12.39 -16.70
CA PRO A 16 3.99 -12.19 -17.35
C PRO A 16 4.09 -10.85 -18.07
N LEU A 17 5.19 -10.12 -17.84
CA LEU A 17 5.56 -8.87 -18.53
C LEU A 17 4.75 -7.60 -18.18
N THR A 18 3.82 -7.63 -17.20
CA THR A 18 3.03 -6.42 -16.84
C THR A 18 3.59 -5.58 -15.68
N GLY A 19 4.66 -6.06 -15.03
CA GLY A 19 5.30 -5.39 -13.88
C GLY A 19 4.47 -5.44 -12.59
N VAL A 20 5.06 -5.02 -11.48
CA VAL A 20 4.40 -4.98 -10.17
C VAL A 20 3.78 -3.59 -9.97
N LYS A 21 2.44 -3.50 -10.10
CA LYS A 21 1.69 -2.25 -9.88
C LYS A 21 1.15 -2.19 -8.47
N GLY A 22 1.32 -1.03 -7.84
CA GLY A 22 0.81 -0.74 -6.50
C GLY A 22 -0.23 0.37 -6.52
N THR A 23 -1.13 0.32 -5.55
CA THR A 23 -2.10 1.35 -5.21
C THR A 23 -1.98 1.64 -3.72
N VAL A 24 -1.59 2.86 -3.35
CA VAL A 24 -1.63 3.33 -1.96
C VAL A 24 -2.97 3.99 -1.69
N TRP A 25 -3.60 3.56 -0.60
CA TRP A 25 -4.76 4.15 0.05
C TRP A 25 -4.33 4.80 1.36
N LEU A 26 -4.30 6.12 1.40
CA LEU A 26 -3.86 6.88 2.56
C LEU A 26 -5.07 7.31 3.37
N PHE A 27 -5.24 6.76 4.57
CA PHE A 27 -6.40 7.01 5.42
C PHE A 27 -6.11 8.14 6.39
N LYS A 28 -6.70 9.31 6.13
CA LYS A 28 -6.53 10.46 7.01
C LYS A 28 -7.48 10.36 8.21
N PRO A 29 -7.08 10.86 9.39
CA PRO A 29 -7.92 10.84 10.60
C PRO A 29 -9.28 11.54 10.44
N ASN A 30 -9.42 12.42 9.45
CA ASN A 30 -10.67 13.12 9.13
C ASN A 30 -11.63 12.32 8.22
N GLY A 31 -11.35 11.03 7.99
CA GLY A 31 -12.16 10.15 7.14
C GLY A 31 -11.95 10.32 5.64
N LYS A 32 -11.09 11.25 5.19
CA LYS A 32 -10.69 11.35 3.79
C LYS A 32 -9.66 10.27 3.45
N HIS A 33 -9.81 9.65 2.29
CA HIS A 33 -8.78 8.80 1.72
C HIS A 33 -8.17 9.44 0.48
N VAL A 34 -6.86 9.23 0.28
CA VAL A 34 -6.17 9.61 -0.96
C VAL A 34 -5.69 8.34 -1.63
N GLN A 35 -5.99 8.20 -2.91
CA GLN A 35 -5.50 7.10 -3.73
C GLN A 35 -4.29 7.56 -4.55
N MET A 36 -3.21 6.77 -4.52
CA MET A 36 -2.04 6.97 -5.39
C MET A 36 -1.75 5.67 -6.12
N ASN A 37 -1.67 5.71 -7.45
CA ASN A 37 -1.30 4.56 -8.27
C ASN A 37 0.13 4.75 -8.77
N GLY A 38 0.91 3.68 -8.84
CA GLY A 38 2.29 3.77 -9.32
C GLY A 38 3.01 2.43 -9.42
N ASN A 39 4.29 2.49 -9.77
CA ASN A 39 5.16 1.34 -9.63
C ASN A 39 5.35 1.04 -8.13
N TYR A 40 5.33 -0.24 -7.76
CA TYR A 40 5.54 -0.64 -6.37
C TYR A 40 6.83 -0.06 -5.74
N GLY A 41 7.95 -0.09 -6.47
CA GLY A 41 9.22 0.42 -5.97
C GLY A 41 9.19 1.92 -5.69
N GLU A 42 8.59 2.70 -6.60
CA GLU A 42 8.43 4.15 -6.44
C GLU A 42 7.53 4.50 -5.25
N LEU A 43 6.44 3.75 -5.07
CA LEU A 43 5.52 3.95 -3.94
C LEU A 43 6.19 3.60 -2.61
N CYS A 44 6.98 2.53 -2.54
CA CYS A 44 7.74 2.18 -1.35
C CYS A 44 8.81 3.22 -1.01
N ALA A 45 9.56 3.71 -2.00
CA ALA A 45 10.55 4.76 -1.80
C ALA A 45 9.90 6.03 -1.22
N LYS A 46 8.78 6.47 -1.82
CA LYS A 46 8.03 7.63 -1.34
C LYS A 46 7.52 7.46 0.09
N LEU A 47 6.98 6.29 0.43
CA LEU A 47 6.53 6.00 1.80
C LEU A 47 7.70 6.05 2.79
N GLY A 48 8.86 5.51 2.42
CA GLY A 48 10.08 5.61 3.24
C GLY A 48 10.56 7.04 3.45
N GLU A 49 10.60 7.85 2.38
CA GLU A 49 10.97 9.28 2.44
C GLU A 49 10.02 10.10 3.32
N GLU A 50 8.73 9.75 3.32
CA GLU A 50 7.69 10.39 4.14
C GLU A 50 7.64 9.87 5.60
N GLY A 51 8.55 8.97 6.00
CA GLY A 51 8.64 8.45 7.36
C GLY A 51 7.55 7.45 7.73
N TRP A 52 6.98 6.74 6.77
CA TRP A 52 6.02 5.67 7.03
C TRP A 52 6.72 4.39 7.47
N GLU A 53 6.26 3.83 8.59
CA GLU A 53 6.76 2.58 9.15
C GLU A 53 5.82 1.43 8.78
N LEU A 54 6.36 0.34 8.23
CA LEU A 54 5.60 -0.87 7.96
C LEU A 54 5.15 -1.52 9.28
N THR A 55 3.86 -1.83 9.39
CA THR A 55 3.27 -2.44 10.59
C THR A 55 2.81 -3.87 10.35
N ALA A 56 2.27 -4.15 9.17
CA ALA A 56 1.76 -5.47 8.82
C ALA A 56 1.81 -5.69 7.31
N SER A 57 1.88 -6.96 6.93
CA SER A 57 1.74 -7.39 5.54
C SER A 57 0.83 -8.61 5.48
N SER A 58 -0.08 -8.65 4.51
CA SER A 58 -0.87 -9.83 4.20
C SER A 58 -0.85 -10.10 2.70
N ALA A 59 -0.82 -11.37 2.32
CA ALA A 59 -0.91 -11.79 0.94
C ALA A 59 -2.22 -12.57 0.74
N ARG A 60 -2.97 -12.25 -0.31
CA ARG A 60 -4.13 -13.03 -0.75
C ARG A 60 -3.95 -13.49 -2.18
N ILE A 61 -4.30 -14.74 -2.43
CA ILE A 61 -4.41 -15.29 -3.78
C ILE A 61 -5.88 -15.31 -4.13
N GLU A 62 -6.28 -14.54 -5.14
CA GLU A 62 -7.63 -14.63 -5.68
C GLU A 62 -7.64 -15.70 -6.77
N THR A 63 -8.24 -16.85 -6.47
CA THR A 63 -8.36 -17.97 -7.40
C THR A 63 -9.55 -17.75 -8.36
N GLY A 64 -9.27 -17.74 -9.67
CA GLY A 64 -10.23 -17.53 -10.76
C GLY A 64 -9.54 -17.43 -12.14
N LEU A 65 -10.29 -17.27 -13.23
CA LEU A 65 -9.76 -17.02 -14.57
C LEU A 65 -8.97 -15.69 -14.57
N GLY A 66 -7.64 -15.79 -14.56
CA GLY A 66 -6.73 -14.64 -14.42
C GLY A 66 -6.30 -14.38 -12.97
N SER A 67 -5.80 -15.42 -12.28
CA SER A 67 -5.34 -15.36 -10.88
C SER A 67 -4.50 -14.11 -10.62
N LYS A 68 -4.95 -13.30 -9.66
CA LYS A 68 -4.24 -12.10 -9.20
C LYS A 68 -3.68 -12.39 -7.82
N HIS A 69 -2.37 -12.23 -7.67
CA HIS A 69 -1.76 -12.23 -6.35
C HIS A 69 -1.81 -10.79 -5.85
N LYS A 70 -2.43 -10.58 -4.69
CA LYS A 70 -2.49 -9.28 -4.04
C LYS A 70 -1.68 -9.33 -2.74
N ILE A 71 -0.86 -8.31 -2.52
CA ILE A 71 -0.18 -8.10 -1.24
C ILE A 71 -0.62 -6.77 -0.68
N ASN A 72 -1.14 -6.76 0.54
CA ASN A 72 -1.52 -5.56 1.25
C ASN A 72 -0.49 -5.29 2.34
N TYR A 73 0.15 -4.12 2.27
CA TYR A 73 1.06 -3.61 3.29
C TYR A 73 0.36 -2.50 4.07
N MET A 74 0.40 -2.56 5.39
CA MET A 74 -0.10 -1.50 6.26
C MET A 74 1.08 -0.74 6.84
N PHE A 75 0.95 0.58 6.87
CA PHE A 75 1.95 1.48 7.44
C PHE A 75 1.31 2.41 8.46
N LYS A 76 2.14 2.97 9.34
CA LYS A 76 1.79 4.06 10.24
C LYS A 76 2.86 5.14 10.22
N ARG A 77 2.51 6.37 10.59
CA ARG A 77 3.49 7.42 10.93
C ARG A 77 2.95 8.35 12.02
N PRO A 78 3.82 8.99 12.82
CA PRO A 78 3.38 9.97 13.81
C PRO A 78 2.76 11.20 13.15
N ILE A 79 1.72 11.75 13.80
CA ILE A 79 1.20 13.09 13.52
C ILE A 79 1.85 14.05 14.51
N SER A 80 2.49 15.09 13.98
CA SER A 80 2.98 16.23 14.77
C SER A 80 1.83 17.06 15.35
#